data_AF-A0A250JFB1-F1
#
_entry.id   AF-A0A250JFB1-F1
#
_cell.length_a   1.000
_cell.length_b   1.000
_cell.length_c   1.000
_cell.angle_alpha   90.00
_cell.angle_beta   90.00
_cell.angle_gamma   90.00
#
_symmetry.space_group_name_H-M   'P 1'
#
loop_
_entity.id
_entity.type
_entity.pdbx_description
1 polymer ?
#
loop_
_entity_poly.entity_id
_entity_poly.type
_entity_poly.pdbx_seq_one_letter_code
_entity_poly.pdbx_strand_id
1 'polypeptide(L)'
;MSHTVFRNDRAVRTGSRSALLAGGAGLMLATALGCGQMPETNSHEDLVRKAQEVIVGSRIQAEGWNSSLTTAGAVFNEGGGDGQSVAGLQVNEVIGYSGVNFGSGVNQIQVRVGAPYAGGKAEIWADAVGSGTKLGTVAISAATGSDWNTFTTLTIATPAISGTHNLFFKGVATGGDWLFKLDYFELHNTTGGGGTNPPPTGTVPVVVTNKCPFALNVVLSGVGDIPLEKDSAGNKIYRNLGTGGSYTYYPPGNYPSGRVSAYRTLPSPSSPRELEKAEFTLGPDGNGVQNIYYNLTYVDHVGLPMQISTVGNNGCNMAQCNKSYSALSTAIANACPDGLRYTMGGGTICLAPRSFCIDGEYASDPRRASVCNRLDSEIARCASKYPGQCNPGSEKTPQVYACSGNFFSQSAKWCSAITRGMVDNPDSTNVAQYYNTGKPYNQYARWVHDQCGAVYSFAYDDYPMAANQAGFYTCNGGRQLNVTFCPAG
;
A
#
# COMPACT_ATOMS: atom_id res chain seq x y z
N MET A 1 -30.97 51.91 23.02
CA MET A 1 -32.12 50.96 23.04
C MET A 1 -32.78 50.97 21.65
N SER A 2 -33.66 50.02 21.34
CA SER A 2 -34.13 49.74 19.98
C SER A 2 -35.29 50.65 19.51
N HIS A 3 -35.56 50.60 18.20
CA HIS A 3 -36.71 51.11 17.43
C HIS A 3 -36.80 52.63 17.14
N THR A 4 -36.86 52.94 15.84
CA THR A 4 -38.01 53.61 15.19
C THR A 4 -38.11 53.08 13.75
N VAL A 5 -39.27 53.18 13.10
CA VAL A 5 -39.64 52.48 11.84
C VAL A 5 -40.12 53.47 10.78
N PHE A 6 -39.84 53.20 9.49
CA PHE A 6 -40.68 53.68 8.39
C PHE A 6 -40.82 52.67 7.24
N ARG A 7 -42.05 52.52 6.73
CA ARG A 7 -42.42 52.04 5.37
C ARG A 7 -42.62 53.28 4.47
N ASN A 8 -42.97 53.31 3.17
CA ASN A 8 -43.43 52.38 2.11
C ASN A 8 -43.09 53.08 0.74
N ASP A 9 -43.39 52.67 -0.51
CA ASP A 9 -44.12 51.56 -1.17
C ASP A 9 -43.65 51.47 -2.65
N ARG A 10 -43.93 50.35 -3.36
CA ARG A 10 -44.01 50.18 -4.85
C ARG A 10 -42.78 50.43 -5.77
N ALA A 11 -42.76 49.97 -7.03
CA ALA A 11 -43.23 48.73 -7.71
C ALA A 11 -42.88 48.74 -9.24
N VAL A 12 -43.17 47.61 -9.94
CA VAL A 12 -43.47 47.45 -11.40
C VAL A 12 -42.33 47.16 -12.42
N ARG A 13 -42.23 45.86 -12.80
CA ARG A 13 -41.96 45.25 -14.15
C ARG A 13 -40.64 45.62 -14.90
N THR A 14 -40.18 44.92 -15.96
CA THR A 14 -40.74 43.83 -16.82
C THR A 14 -39.64 42.83 -17.27
N GLY A 15 -40.00 41.78 -18.02
CA GLY A 15 -39.16 40.67 -18.52
C GLY A 15 -38.03 41.00 -19.51
N SER A 16 -37.47 40.04 -20.27
CA SER A 16 -38.01 38.73 -20.70
C SER A 16 -36.93 37.67 -20.96
N ARG A 17 -37.32 36.40 -21.12
CA ARG A 17 -36.43 35.30 -21.57
C ARG A 17 -36.37 35.19 -23.09
N SER A 18 -35.21 34.79 -23.66
CA SER A 18 -35.03 33.78 -24.75
C SER A 18 -33.57 33.78 -25.25
N ALA A 19 -33.06 32.82 -26.05
CA ALA A 19 -33.09 31.35 -25.94
C ALA A 19 -32.20 30.71 -27.05
N LEU A 20 -31.65 29.51 -26.75
CA LEU A 20 -31.39 28.39 -27.69
C LEU A 20 -30.26 28.43 -28.75
N LEU A 21 -29.74 27.21 -29.02
CA LEU A 21 -29.00 26.68 -30.19
C LEU A 21 -27.52 27.11 -30.42
N ALA A 22 -26.68 26.32 -31.11
CA ALA A 22 -26.41 24.87 -31.05
C ALA A 22 -25.27 24.43 -31.99
N GLY A 23 -24.38 23.54 -31.52
CA GLY A 23 -23.63 22.58 -32.34
C GLY A 23 -22.47 23.11 -33.21
N GLY A 24 -21.71 22.16 -33.80
CA GLY A 24 -20.63 22.41 -34.77
C GLY A 24 -19.31 21.71 -34.40
N ALA A 25 -18.91 20.70 -35.18
CA ALA A 25 -17.65 19.98 -35.05
C ALA A 25 -16.93 19.85 -36.40
N GLY A 26 -15.59 19.75 -36.35
CA GLY A 26 -14.68 19.68 -37.51
C GLY A 26 -13.32 20.26 -37.10
N LEU A 27 -12.15 19.60 -37.13
CA LEU A 27 -11.65 18.42 -37.86
C LEU A 27 -11.37 18.67 -39.37
N MET A 28 -10.11 18.94 -39.74
CA MET A 28 -9.28 18.07 -40.60
C MET A 28 -7.93 18.69 -41.04
N LEU A 29 -6.92 17.82 -41.08
CA LEU A 29 -5.66 17.76 -41.86
C LEU A 29 -4.67 18.95 -42.00
N ALA A 30 -3.43 18.62 -41.65
CA ALA A 30 -2.18 19.35 -41.84
C ALA A 30 -1.47 19.09 -43.18
N THR A 31 -0.42 19.88 -43.44
CA THR A 31 0.83 19.52 -44.16
C THR A 31 2.00 20.29 -43.50
N ALA A 32 3.02 19.63 -42.92
CA ALA A 32 4.29 19.21 -43.54
C ALA A 32 5.33 20.36 -43.68
N LEU A 33 6.63 20.26 -43.33
CA LEU A 33 7.50 19.19 -42.79
C LEU A 33 8.53 19.78 -41.78
N GLY A 34 9.22 18.95 -40.99
CA GLY A 34 10.58 19.29 -40.50
C GLY A 34 11.03 18.72 -39.15
N CYS A 35 11.86 17.66 -39.17
CA CYS A 35 12.60 17.06 -38.04
C CYS A 35 11.76 16.45 -36.90
N GLY A 36 12.22 15.31 -36.36
CA GLY A 36 11.44 14.48 -35.45
C GLY A 36 11.66 14.80 -33.97
N GLN A 37 10.56 14.99 -33.24
CA GLN A 37 10.49 14.71 -31.80
C GLN A 37 9.73 13.39 -31.61
N MET A 38 10.25 12.51 -30.75
CA MET A 38 9.46 11.39 -30.22
C MET A 38 8.43 11.98 -29.25
N PRO A 39 7.12 11.70 -29.38
CA PRO A 39 6.14 12.15 -28.40
C PRO A 39 6.28 11.32 -27.12
N GLU A 40 6.62 11.97 -26.01
CA GLU A 40 6.57 11.34 -24.68
C GLU A 40 5.10 11.14 -24.28
N THR A 41 4.66 9.88 -24.28
CA THR A 41 3.36 9.46 -23.74
C THR A 41 3.60 8.31 -22.75
N ASN A 42 2.92 8.24 -21.60
CA ASN A 42 1.66 8.87 -21.20
C ASN A 42 1.77 9.47 -19.79
N SER A 43 1.08 10.57 -19.52
CA SER A 43 0.93 11.12 -18.15
C SER A 43 0.03 10.25 -17.28
N HIS A 44 0.25 10.28 -15.96
CA HIS A 44 -0.29 9.31 -14.99
C HIS A 44 -1.82 9.41 -14.73
N GLU A 45 -2.51 10.41 -15.26
CA GLU A 45 -3.82 10.84 -14.73
C GLU A 45 -5.06 10.19 -15.38
N ASP A 46 -4.98 9.70 -16.61
CA ASP A 46 -6.16 9.27 -17.40
C ASP A 46 -6.79 7.92 -17.00
N LEU A 47 -6.19 7.16 -16.07
CA LEU A 47 -6.65 5.80 -15.72
C LEU A 47 -7.69 5.74 -14.57
N VAL A 48 -8.16 6.89 -14.08
CA VAL A 48 -9.01 6.95 -12.87
C VAL A 48 -10.50 6.78 -13.18
N ARG A 49 -11.03 5.54 -13.06
CA ARG A 49 -12.37 5.20 -12.48
C ARG A 49 -12.76 3.71 -12.62
N LYS A 50 -12.77 2.98 -11.50
CA LYS A 50 -13.79 1.98 -11.11
C LYS A 50 -13.57 1.56 -9.65
N ALA A 51 -14.63 1.08 -8.99
CA ALA A 51 -14.58 0.58 -7.61
C ALA A 51 -14.34 -0.94 -7.57
N GLN A 52 -13.91 -1.45 -6.41
CA GLN A 52 -13.54 -2.85 -6.19
C GLN A 52 -14.11 -3.40 -4.88
N GLU A 53 -14.45 -4.69 -4.88
CA GLU A 53 -15.00 -5.47 -3.75
C GLU A 53 -13.96 -6.45 -3.14
N VAL A 54 -14.27 -7.01 -1.97
CA VAL A 54 -13.31 -7.74 -1.09
C VAL A 54 -13.07 -9.20 -1.52
N ILE A 55 -11.85 -9.70 -1.31
CA ILE A 55 -11.30 -10.95 -1.91
C ILE A 55 -10.79 -11.96 -0.84
N VAL A 56 -10.67 -13.23 -1.26
CA VAL A 56 -10.04 -14.37 -0.56
C VAL A 56 -8.67 -14.04 0.05
N GLY A 57 -8.35 -14.72 1.15
CA GLY A 57 -7.15 -14.49 1.98
C GLY A 57 -7.48 -13.72 3.26
N SER A 58 -8.63 -13.07 3.31
CA SER A 58 -9.08 -12.33 4.48
C SER A 58 -9.37 -13.23 5.68
N ARG A 59 -8.70 -12.98 6.80
CA ARG A 59 -9.19 -13.34 8.14
C ARG A 59 -10.57 -12.73 8.35
N ILE A 60 -11.50 -13.55 8.82
CA ILE A 60 -12.83 -13.16 9.26
C ILE A 60 -12.89 -13.37 10.78
N GLN A 61 -13.04 -12.25 11.49
CA GLN A 61 -13.20 -12.22 12.94
C GLN A 61 -14.50 -12.90 13.34
N ALA A 62 -14.45 -13.78 14.35
CA ALA A 62 -15.60 -14.62 14.68
C ALA A 62 -16.76 -13.81 15.25
N GLU A 63 -16.48 -12.75 16.01
CA GLU A 63 -17.42 -11.82 16.61
C GLU A 63 -18.26 -11.03 15.58
N GLY A 64 -17.89 -11.08 14.29
CA GLY A 64 -18.63 -10.54 13.15
C GLY A 64 -19.74 -11.46 12.61
N TRP A 65 -20.35 -12.30 13.45
CA TRP A 65 -21.44 -13.20 13.08
C TRP A 65 -22.74 -12.43 12.74
N ASN A 66 -23.54 -13.01 11.84
CA ASN A 66 -24.82 -12.45 11.42
C ASN A 66 -25.95 -13.02 12.29
N SER A 67 -26.63 -12.15 13.04
CA SER A 67 -27.72 -12.52 13.95
C SER A 67 -28.95 -13.13 13.27
N SER A 68 -29.15 -12.89 11.96
CA SER A 68 -30.24 -13.50 11.18
C SER A 68 -29.89 -14.90 10.66
N LEU A 69 -28.61 -15.31 10.76
CA LEU A 69 -28.10 -16.63 10.36
C LEU A 69 -27.64 -17.48 11.56
N THR A 70 -27.74 -16.93 12.77
CA THR A 70 -27.23 -17.48 14.02
C THR A 70 -28.39 -17.86 14.94
N THR A 71 -28.25 -18.93 15.72
CA THR A 71 -29.29 -19.35 16.67
C THR A 71 -29.48 -18.28 17.74
N ALA A 72 -30.72 -17.78 17.89
CA ALA A 72 -31.02 -16.67 18.80
C ALA A 72 -30.72 -17.05 20.27
N GLY A 73 -29.82 -16.31 20.92
CA GLY A 73 -29.41 -16.54 22.30
C GLY A 73 -28.33 -17.61 22.51
N ALA A 74 -27.93 -18.33 21.46
CA ALA A 74 -26.91 -19.39 21.53
C ALA A 74 -25.51 -18.88 21.86
N VAL A 75 -25.16 -17.71 21.32
CA VAL A 75 -23.78 -17.20 21.34
C VAL A 75 -23.69 -15.74 21.77
N PHE A 76 -22.55 -15.40 22.33
CA PHE A 76 -22.21 -14.06 22.80
C PHE A 76 -20.73 -13.76 22.59
N ASN A 77 -20.39 -12.49 22.44
CA ASN A 77 -19.00 -12.05 22.32
C ASN A 77 -18.40 -11.87 23.73
N GLU A 78 -17.24 -12.45 23.96
CA GLU A 78 -16.48 -12.35 25.21
C GLU A 78 -15.00 -12.05 24.91
N GLY A 79 -14.29 -11.47 25.88
CA GLY A 79 -12.84 -11.29 25.78
C GLY A 79 -12.11 -12.63 25.64
N GLY A 80 -11.03 -12.63 24.84
CA GLY A 80 -10.25 -13.80 24.49
C GLY A 80 -9.63 -13.65 23.10
N GLY A 81 -8.77 -14.59 22.71
CA GLY A 81 -8.20 -14.64 21.37
C GLY A 81 -7.28 -13.46 21.09
N ASP A 82 -7.33 -12.94 19.87
CA ASP A 82 -6.63 -11.70 19.49
C ASP A 82 -7.39 -10.41 19.95
N GLY A 83 -8.50 -10.55 20.69
CA GLY A 83 -9.14 -9.44 21.43
C GLY A 83 -10.56 -9.73 21.92
N GLN A 84 -11.44 -10.12 21.00
CA GLN A 84 -12.75 -10.71 21.28
C GLN A 84 -12.85 -12.10 20.65
N SER A 85 -13.83 -12.87 21.11
CA SER A 85 -14.12 -14.22 20.63
C SER A 85 -15.60 -14.54 20.88
N VAL A 86 -16.15 -15.44 20.07
CA VAL A 86 -17.51 -15.97 20.26
C VAL A 86 -17.46 -17.11 21.26
N ALA A 87 -18.24 -16.98 22.32
CA ALA A 87 -18.55 -18.01 23.30
C ALA A 87 -20.04 -18.41 23.19
N GLY A 88 -20.48 -19.37 23.99
CA GLY A 88 -21.87 -19.86 24.00
C GLY A 88 -22.05 -21.22 23.31
N LEU A 89 -21.52 -21.39 22.10
CA LEU A 89 -21.86 -22.47 21.16
C LEU A 89 -22.01 -23.86 21.81
N GLN A 90 -23.23 -24.37 21.74
CA GLN A 90 -23.67 -25.68 22.24
C GLN A 90 -24.01 -26.66 21.11
N VAL A 91 -24.38 -27.90 21.49
CA VAL A 91 -24.89 -28.91 20.55
C VAL A 91 -26.22 -28.45 19.93
N ASN A 92 -26.38 -28.67 18.62
CA ASN A 92 -27.49 -28.23 17.78
C ASN A 92 -27.59 -26.73 17.47
N GLU A 93 -26.74 -25.87 18.03
CA GLU A 93 -26.73 -24.44 17.74
C GLU A 93 -25.92 -24.10 16.47
N VAL A 94 -26.15 -22.91 15.91
CA VAL A 94 -25.53 -22.42 14.69
C VAL A 94 -24.97 -21.02 14.87
N ILE A 95 -23.73 -20.79 14.44
CA ILE A 95 -23.19 -19.46 14.13
C ILE A 95 -23.18 -19.30 12.62
N GLY A 96 -23.68 -18.19 12.09
CA GLY A 96 -23.75 -17.93 10.65
C GLY A 96 -23.07 -16.62 10.23
N TYR A 97 -22.38 -16.65 9.09
CA TYR A 97 -21.67 -15.52 8.48
C TYR A 97 -22.21 -15.32 7.06
N SER A 98 -22.64 -14.11 6.73
CA SER A 98 -23.26 -13.79 5.43
C SER A 98 -22.25 -13.26 4.42
N GLY A 99 -22.33 -13.71 3.17
CA GLY A 99 -21.56 -13.11 2.07
C GLY A 99 -20.05 -13.37 2.13
N VAL A 100 -19.63 -14.53 2.63
CA VAL A 100 -18.23 -14.94 2.72
C VAL A 100 -17.71 -15.31 1.33
N ASN A 101 -16.63 -14.66 0.88
CA ASN A 101 -16.05 -14.84 -0.46
C ASN A 101 -14.96 -15.92 -0.46
N PHE A 102 -15.24 -17.06 -1.10
CA PHE A 102 -14.33 -18.19 -1.35
C PHE A 102 -13.64 -18.10 -2.74
N GLY A 103 -13.94 -17.07 -3.53
CA GLY A 103 -13.20 -16.65 -4.72
C GLY A 103 -13.03 -17.75 -5.76
N SER A 104 -11.80 -18.04 -6.18
CA SER A 104 -11.50 -19.01 -7.24
C SER A 104 -11.35 -20.46 -6.76
N GLY A 105 -11.52 -20.75 -5.47
CA GLY A 105 -11.35 -22.09 -4.92
C GLY A 105 -10.62 -22.09 -3.58
N VAL A 106 -11.35 -22.14 -2.48
CA VAL A 106 -10.85 -22.47 -1.14
C VAL A 106 -10.89 -23.98 -0.98
N ASN A 107 -9.80 -24.58 -0.49
CA ASN A 107 -9.71 -26.02 -0.19
C ASN A 107 -9.26 -26.30 1.26
N GLN A 108 -9.14 -25.25 2.07
CA GLN A 108 -8.77 -25.32 3.48
C GLN A 108 -9.34 -24.12 4.22
N ILE A 109 -9.79 -24.35 5.46
CA ILE A 109 -10.14 -23.29 6.41
C ILE A 109 -9.28 -23.50 7.66
N GLN A 110 -8.60 -22.47 8.11
CA GLN A 110 -7.99 -22.45 9.45
C GLN A 110 -8.96 -21.78 10.41
N VAL A 111 -9.10 -22.34 11.61
CA VAL A 111 -10.12 -21.95 12.59
C VAL A 111 -9.45 -21.85 13.96
N ARG A 112 -9.49 -20.66 14.56
CA ARG A 112 -8.85 -20.35 15.83
C ARG A 112 -9.82 -20.58 16.99
N VAL A 113 -9.52 -21.52 17.88
CA VAL A 113 -10.43 -22.02 18.90
C VAL A 113 -9.79 -22.20 20.27
N GLY A 114 -10.57 -22.04 21.33
CA GLY A 114 -10.15 -22.21 22.73
C GLY A 114 -11.14 -23.07 23.53
N ALA A 115 -10.66 -24.09 24.23
CA ALA A 115 -11.46 -24.98 25.08
C ALA A 115 -10.60 -25.66 26.16
N PRO A 116 -10.99 -25.62 27.44
CA PRO A 116 -10.28 -26.30 28.53
C PRO A 116 -10.48 -27.83 28.54
N TYR A 117 -11.33 -28.36 27.66
CA TYR A 117 -11.69 -29.78 27.60
C TYR A 117 -11.69 -30.30 26.15
N ALA A 118 -11.52 -31.62 25.99
CA ALA A 118 -11.70 -32.30 24.72
C ALA A 118 -13.19 -32.62 24.45
N GLY A 119 -13.54 -32.88 23.19
CA GLY A 119 -14.85 -33.42 22.78
C GLY A 119 -15.74 -32.45 22.00
N GLY A 120 -15.48 -31.14 22.07
CA GLY A 120 -16.19 -30.12 21.29
C GLY A 120 -16.08 -30.35 19.78
N LYS A 121 -17.20 -30.22 19.06
CA LYS A 121 -17.26 -30.45 17.60
C LYS A 121 -18.28 -29.54 16.93
N ALA A 122 -17.89 -28.90 15.83
CA ALA A 122 -18.82 -28.19 14.95
C ALA A 122 -18.57 -28.51 13.49
N GLU A 123 -19.63 -28.65 12.71
CA GLU A 123 -19.56 -28.84 11.26
C GLU A 123 -19.55 -27.50 10.56
N ILE A 124 -18.71 -27.38 9.52
CA ILE A 124 -18.64 -26.19 8.67
C ILE A 124 -19.50 -26.45 7.43
N TRP A 125 -20.45 -25.57 7.15
CA TRP A 125 -21.40 -25.68 6.03
C TRP A 125 -21.45 -24.38 5.21
N ALA A 126 -21.50 -24.49 3.89
CA ALA A 126 -21.80 -23.38 2.98
C ALA A 126 -23.28 -23.41 2.55
N ASP A 127 -23.84 -22.22 2.32
CA ASP A 127 -25.21 -21.88 1.87
C ASP A 127 -26.35 -22.26 2.81
N ALA A 128 -26.37 -23.49 3.33
CA ALA A 128 -27.33 -23.95 4.33
C ALA A 128 -26.79 -25.12 5.17
N VAL A 129 -27.12 -25.13 6.46
CA VAL A 129 -26.81 -26.26 7.36
C VAL A 129 -27.67 -27.48 6.98
N GLY A 130 -27.04 -28.62 6.74
CA GLY A 130 -27.72 -29.90 6.47
C GLY A 130 -28.15 -30.12 5.01
N SER A 131 -28.42 -29.05 4.25
CA SER A 131 -28.83 -29.12 2.84
C SER A 131 -27.86 -28.43 1.85
N GLY A 132 -26.93 -27.61 2.33
CA GLY A 132 -25.88 -26.99 1.52
C GLY A 132 -24.60 -27.84 1.45
N THR A 133 -23.48 -27.21 1.10
CA THR A 133 -22.20 -27.93 0.96
C THR A 133 -21.49 -28.04 2.29
N LYS A 134 -21.35 -29.24 2.85
CA LYS A 134 -20.52 -29.48 4.04
C LYS A 134 -19.05 -29.31 3.69
N LEU A 135 -18.41 -28.29 4.24
CA LEU A 135 -17.00 -27.98 4.01
C LEU A 135 -16.06 -28.78 4.91
N GLY A 136 -16.47 -29.14 6.12
CA GLY A 136 -15.64 -29.95 7.02
C GLY A 136 -16.17 -29.99 8.46
N THR A 137 -15.29 -30.32 9.40
CA THR A 137 -15.61 -30.40 10.83
C THR A 137 -14.46 -29.91 11.68
N VAL A 138 -14.71 -28.91 12.53
CA VAL A 138 -13.86 -28.51 13.65
C VAL A 138 -14.02 -29.55 14.76
N ALA A 139 -12.93 -30.12 15.28
CA ALA A 139 -12.97 -31.12 16.34
C ALA A 139 -11.85 -30.89 17.38
N ILE A 140 -12.25 -30.64 18.61
CA ILE A 140 -11.36 -30.45 19.76
C ILE A 140 -10.95 -31.84 20.29
N SER A 141 -9.84 -32.39 19.79
CA SER A 141 -9.33 -33.72 20.19
C SER A 141 -8.64 -33.72 21.56
N ALA A 142 -8.12 -32.57 21.98
CA ALA A 142 -7.51 -32.32 23.28
C ALA A 142 -7.84 -30.89 23.73
N ALA A 143 -7.76 -30.62 25.03
CA ALA A 143 -7.87 -29.26 25.55
C ALA A 143 -6.78 -28.35 24.95
N THR A 144 -7.13 -27.10 24.67
CA THR A 144 -6.20 -26.10 24.10
C THR A 144 -5.33 -25.43 25.17
N GLY A 145 -5.78 -25.48 26.43
CA GLY A 145 -5.07 -25.05 27.63
C GLY A 145 -5.85 -25.42 28.89
N SER A 146 -5.55 -24.78 30.02
CA SER A 146 -6.28 -24.98 31.29
C SER A 146 -7.55 -24.13 31.42
N ASP A 147 -7.81 -23.23 30.47
CA ASP A 147 -8.93 -22.30 30.47
C ASP A 147 -9.53 -22.11 29.06
N TRP A 148 -10.59 -21.30 28.97
CA TRP A 148 -11.23 -20.93 27.71
C TRP A 148 -10.43 -19.91 26.88
N ASN A 149 -9.39 -19.30 27.44
CA ASN A 149 -8.69 -18.16 26.86
C ASN A 149 -7.33 -18.53 26.24
N THR A 150 -6.94 -19.80 26.33
CA THR A 150 -5.79 -20.37 25.61
C THR A 150 -6.24 -20.88 24.24
N PHE A 151 -5.83 -20.24 23.14
CA PHE A 151 -6.30 -20.57 21.79
C PHE A 151 -5.27 -21.32 20.94
N THR A 152 -5.76 -22.27 20.12
CA THR A 152 -4.99 -22.97 19.07
C THR A 152 -5.64 -22.80 17.70
N THR A 153 -4.87 -22.98 16.63
CA THR A 153 -5.38 -22.90 15.25
C THR A 153 -5.55 -24.31 14.68
N LEU A 154 -6.79 -24.74 14.47
CA LEU A 154 -7.10 -26.00 13.80
C LEU A 154 -7.18 -25.79 12.28
N THR A 155 -6.67 -26.76 11.52
CA THR A 155 -6.60 -26.70 10.06
C THR A 155 -7.51 -27.77 9.46
N ILE A 156 -8.56 -27.35 8.76
CA ILE A 156 -9.58 -28.22 8.17
C ILE A 156 -9.43 -28.18 6.64
N ALA A 157 -9.12 -29.31 6.01
CA ALA A 157 -9.22 -29.45 4.56
C ALA A 157 -10.69 -29.50 4.14
N THR A 158 -11.04 -28.85 3.03
CA THR A 158 -12.40 -28.77 2.52
C THR A 158 -12.51 -29.28 1.08
N PRO A 159 -13.69 -29.68 0.62
CA PRO A 159 -14.02 -29.66 -0.81
C PRO A 159 -13.68 -28.29 -1.39
N ALA A 160 -13.25 -28.25 -2.66
CA ALA A 160 -12.96 -27.00 -3.34
C ALA A 160 -14.27 -26.22 -3.57
N ILE A 161 -14.37 -25.02 -2.99
CA ILE A 161 -15.54 -24.13 -3.10
C ILE A 161 -15.14 -22.73 -3.58
N SER A 162 -15.95 -22.13 -4.45
CA SER A 162 -15.62 -20.91 -5.20
C SER A 162 -16.86 -20.02 -5.38
N GLY A 163 -16.67 -18.71 -5.30
CA GLY A 163 -17.73 -17.71 -5.26
C GLY A 163 -18.07 -17.23 -3.86
N THR A 164 -19.19 -16.54 -3.71
CA THR A 164 -19.64 -15.94 -2.45
C THR A 164 -20.80 -16.73 -1.87
N HIS A 165 -20.65 -17.21 -0.64
CA HIS A 165 -21.59 -18.10 0.05
C HIS A 165 -21.91 -17.58 1.45
N ASN A 166 -23.00 -18.06 2.05
CA ASN A 166 -23.17 -17.97 3.50
C ASN A 166 -22.37 -19.12 4.14
N LEU A 167 -21.68 -18.88 5.26
CA LEU A 167 -20.89 -19.88 5.98
C LEU A 167 -21.48 -20.10 7.37
N PHE A 168 -21.57 -21.36 7.81
CA PHE A 168 -22.16 -21.73 9.08
C PHE A 168 -21.27 -22.69 9.86
N PHE A 169 -21.20 -22.51 11.18
CA PHE A 169 -20.65 -23.47 12.14
C PHE A 169 -21.80 -24.06 12.95
N LYS A 170 -22.06 -25.36 12.80
CA LYS A 170 -23.16 -26.10 13.46
C LYS A 170 -22.61 -27.00 14.56
N GLY A 171 -22.97 -26.80 15.82
CA GLY A 171 -22.55 -27.64 16.94
C GLY A 171 -23.12 -29.06 16.87
N VAL A 172 -22.27 -30.09 17.00
CA VAL A 172 -22.62 -31.52 16.83
C VAL A 172 -21.91 -32.49 17.81
N ALA A 173 -21.40 -31.99 18.94
CA ALA A 173 -20.73 -32.87 19.91
C ALA A 173 -21.71 -33.83 20.60
N THR A 174 -21.16 -34.88 21.22
CA THR A 174 -21.91 -36.01 21.80
C THR A 174 -21.57 -36.23 23.28
N GLY A 175 -21.26 -35.17 24.03
CA GLY A 175 -20.76 -35.32 25.41
C GLY A 175 -20.39 -34.06 26.18
N GLY A 176 -21.08 -32.94 25.98
CA GLY A 176 -20.87 -31.73 26.77
C GLY A 176 -21.67 -30.53 26.24
N ASP A 177 -22.09 -29.64 27.14
CA ASP A 177 -22.98 -28.52 26.81
C ASP A 177 -22.24 -27.40 26.04
N TRP A 178 -20.99 -27.11 26.41
CA TRP A 178 -20.19 -26.00 25.86
C TRP A 178 -19.05 -26.53 25.00
N LEU A 179 -18.99 -26.13 23.71
CA LEU A 179 -18.12 -26.81 22.74
C LEU A 179 -16.72 -26.22 22.64
N PHE A 180 -16.61 -24.92 22.35
CA PHE A 180 -15.36 -24.15 22.28
C PHE A 180 -15.67 -22.66 22.10
N LYS A 181 -14.74 -21.78 22.48
CA LYS A 181 -14.68 -20.41 21.96
C LYS A 181 -14.11 -20.39 20.54
N LEU A 182 -14.59 -19.47 19.71
CA LEU A 182 -14.13 -19.23 18.34
C LEU A 182 -13.63 -17.77 18.22
N ASP A 183 -12.39 -17.57 17.77
CA ASP A 183 -11.68 -16.28 17.73
C ASP A 183 -11.69 -15.69 16.31
N TYR A 184 -11.24 -16.46 15.33
CA TYR A 184 -11.37 -16.13 13.91
C TYR A 184 -11.34 -17.38 13.03
N PHE A 185 -11.63 -17.21 11.74
CA PHE A 185 -11.28 -18.18 10.72
C PHE A 185 -10.63 -17.49 9.50
N GLU A 186 -9.77 -18.23 8.81
CA GLU A 186 -9.05 -17.80 7.61
C GLU A 186 -9.31 -18.81 6.48
N LEU A 187 -9.52 -18.30 5.26
CA LEU A 187 -9.82 -19.12 4.08
C LEU A 187 -8.57 -19.28 3.21
N HIS A 188 -8.16 -20.52 2.96
CA HIS A 188 -6.90 -20.82 2.26
C HIS A 188 -7.12 -21.70 1.03
N ASN A 189 -6.21 -21.53 0.06
CA ASN A 189 -5.99 -22.47 -1.03
C ASN A 189 -4.59 -23.05 -0.86
N THR A 190 -4.49 -24.28 -0.34
CA THR A 190 -3.21 -25.00 -0.16
C THR A 190 -2.65 -25.56 -1.46
N THR A 191 -3.47 -25.73 -2.49
CA THR A 191 -2.99 -25.84 -3.87
C THR A 191 -2.39 -24.53 -4.41
N GLY A 192 -2.35 -23.46 -3.60
CA GLY A 192 -1.55 -22.24 -3.80
C GLY A 192 -0.26 -22.20 -2.97
N GLY A 193 0.14 -23.30 -2.33
CA GLY A 193 1.36 -23.39 -1.52
C GLY A 193 2.65 -23.30 -2.34
N GLY A 194 3.16 -22.08 -2.54
CA GLY A 194 4.55 -21.83 -2.96
C GLY A 194 4.95 -22.38 -4.35
N GLY A 195 4.00 -22.65 -5.25
CA GLY A 195 4.30 -23.26 -6.54
C GLY A 195 3.20 -23.14 -7.60
N THR A 196 3.37 -22.20 -8.53
CA THR A 196 2.92 -22.23 -9.93
C THR A 196 1.43 -22.44 -10.29
N ASN A 197 0.50 -22.55 -9.33
CA ASN A 197 -0.93 -22.49 -9.62
C ASN A 197 -1.32 -21.03 -9.98
N PRO A 198 -2.22 -20.77 -10.94
CA PRO A 198 -2.41 -19.42 -11.45
C PRO A 198 -3.14 -18.52 -10.45
N PRO A 199 -2.95 -17.18 -10.52
CA PRO A 199 -3.72 -16.23 -9.73
C PRO A 199 -5.22 -16.36 -9.97
N PRO A 200 -6.09 -15.92 -9.03
CA PRO A 200 -7.49 -15.65 -9.32
C PRO A 200 -7.61 -14.84 -10.62
N THR A 201 -8.46 -15.28 -11.56
CA THR A 201 -8.45 -14.80 -12.95
C THR A 201 -8.54 -13.27 -13.03
N GLY A 202 -7.52 -12.65 -13.62
CA GLY A 202 -7.42 -11.18 -13.72
C GLY A 202 -6.83 -10.48 -12.51
N THR A 203 -6.09 -11.18 -11.63
CA THR A 203 -5.27 -10.60 -10.55
C THR A 203 -3.78 -10.84 -10.76
N VAL A 204 -2.92 -10.06 -10.10
CA VAL A 204 -1.48 -10.34 -9.95
C VAL A 204 -1.16 -10.40 -8.47
N PRO A 205 -0.69 -11.55 -7.91
CA PRO A 205 -0.44 -11.68 -6.48
C PRO A 205 0.71 -10.77 -6.04
N VAL A 206 0.49 -10.08 -4.93
CA VAL A 206 1.46 -9.24 -4.24
C VAL A 206 1.78 -9.90 -2.91
N VAL A 207 2.86 -10.68 -2.88
CA VAL A 207 3.36 -11.34 -1.68
C VAL A 207 4.14 -10.32 -0.85
N VAL A 208 3.81 -10.20 0.43
CA VAL A 208 4.48 -9.30 1.38
C VAL A 208 5.07 -10.13 2.50
N THR A 209 6.40 -10.07 2.64
CA THR A 209 7.16 -10.81 3.66
C THR A 209 7.81 -9.86 4.65
N ASN A 210 7.63 -10.12 5.94
CA ASN A 210 8.39 -9.47 7.00
C ASN A 210 9.57 -10.33 7.43
N LYS A 211 10.81 -9.84 7.29
CA LYS A 211 12.00 -10.46 7.90
C LYS A 211 12.60 -9.64 9.05
N CYS A 212 12.04 -8.47 9.35
CA CYS A 212 12.53 -7.59 10.41
C CYS A 212 12.46 -8.28 11.79
N PRO A 213 13.31 -7.91 12.76
CA PRO A 213 13.37 -8.53 14.10
C PRO A 213 12.22 -8.09 15.03
N PHE A 214 11.07 -7.72 14.46
CA PHE A 214 9.84 -7.32 15.13
C PHE A 214 8.65 -7.49 14.17
N ALA A 215 7.43 -7.57 14.70
CA ALA A 215 6.23 -7.65 13.89
C ALA A 215 5.96 -6.34 13.11
N LEU A 216 5.43 -6.48 11.89
CA LEU A 216 4.96 -5.38 11.05
C LEU A 216 3.46 -5.53 10.79
N ASN A 217 2.74 -4.43 10.89
CA ASN A 217 1.38 -4.30 10.39
C ASN A 217 1.48 -3.75 8.97
N VAL A 218 1.04 -4.52 7.96
CA VAL A 218 1.12 -4.13 6.54
C VAL A 218 -0.26 -3.92 5.94
N VAL A 219 -0.35 -3.02 4.97
CA VAL A 219 -1.57 -2.77 4.18
C VAL A 219 -1.21 -2.49 2.73
N LEU A 220 -2.00 -3.01 1.79
CA LEU A 220 -1.94 -2.64 0.38
C LEU A 220 -3.02 -1.58 0.06
N SER A 221 -2.61 -0.43 -0.43
CA SER A 221 -3.48 0.63 -0.98
C SER A 221 -3.16 0.93 -2.44
N GLY A 222 -4.09 1.57 -3.16
CA GLY A 222 -3.92 2.00 -4.55
C GLY A 222 -4.05 3.53 -4.71
N VAL A 223 -4.56 3.95 -5.87
CA VAL A 223 -4.92 5.35 -6.17
C VAL A 223 -5.71 5.98 -5.02
N GLY A 224 -5.31 7.20 -4.62
CA GLY A 224 -5.97 7.96 -3.55
C GLY A 224 -5.81 7.35 -2.15
N ASP A 225 -4.85 6.43 -1.95
CA ASP A 225 -4.65 5.69 -0.70
C ASP A 225 -5.87 4.84 -0.27
N ILE A 226 -6.67 4.43 -1.25
CA ILE A 226 -7.79 3.52 -1.05
C ILE A 226 -7.23 2.11 -0.79
N PRO A 227 -7.49 1.48 0.37
CA PRO A 227 -7.00 0.13 0.67
C PRO A 227 -7.69 -0.90 -0.22
N LEU A 228 -6.96 -1.97 -0.57
CA LEU A 228 -7.49 -3.16 -1.23
C LEU A 228 -8.46 -3.94 -0.33
N GLU A 229 -8.11 -4.06 0.95
CA GLU A 229 -8.83 -4.86 1.94
C GLU A 229 -9.42 -3.95 3.02
N LYS A 230 -10.73 -4.12 3.29
CA LYS A 230 -11.52 -3.24 4.16
C LYS A 230 -12.40 -4.03 5.12
N ASP A 231 -12.62 -3.47 6.30
CA ASP A 231 -13.65 -3.96 7.21
C ASP A 231 -15.07 -3.53 6.76
N SER A 232 -16.09 -3.93 7.50
CA SER A 232 -17.50 -3.61 7.21
C SER A 232 -17.85 -2.12 7.36
N ALA A 233 -16.98 -1.31 7.99
CA ALA A 233 -17.10 0.15 8.08
C ALA A 233 -16.26 0.88 7.01
N GLY A 234 -15.49 0.15 6.20
CA GLY A 234 -14.63 0.68 5.14
C GLY A 234 -13.21 1.06 5.56
N ASN A 235 -12.81 0.78 6.81
CA ASN A 235 -11.46 1.09 7.32
C ASN A 235 -10.41 0.17 6.68
N LYS A 236 -9.15 0.63 6.66
CA LYS A 236 -8.01 -0.20 6.22
C LYS A 236 -7.86 -1.44 7.10
N ILE A 237 -7.87 -2.64 6.51
CA ILE A 237 -7.40 -3.84 7.21
C ILE A 237 -5.87 -3.88 7.17
N TYR A 238 -5.25 -3.98 8.34
CA TYR A 238 -3.83 -4.23 8.48
C TYR A 238 -3.59 -5.71 8.77
N ARG A 239 -2.66 -6.34 8.05
CA ARG A 239 -2.22 -7.71 8.31
C ARG A 239 -0.99 -7.68 9.21
N ASN A 240 -1.06 -8.30 10.38
CA ASN A 240 0.09 -8.39 11.27
C ASN A 240 0.98 -9.57 10.86
N LEU A 241 2.24 -9.28 10.51
CA LEU A 241 3.25 -10.24 10.13
C LEU A 241 4.32 -10.29 11.23
N GLY A 242 4.42 -11.41 11.93
CA GLY A 242 5.60 -11.71 12.76
C GLY A 242 6.87 -11.85 11.91
N THR A 243 8.04 -11.95 12.56
CA THR A 243 9.31 -12.18 11.87
C THR A 243 9.29 -13.51 11.10
N GLY A 244 9.59 -13.47 9.81
CA GLY A 244 9.45 -14.59 8.86
C GLY A 244 8.03 -14.74 8.27
N GLY A 245 7.04 -14.05 8.82
CA GLY A 245 5.65 -14.08 8.35
C GLY A 245 5.47 -13.46 6.97
N SER A 246 4.52 -14.00 6.21
CA SER A 246 4.16 -13.49 4.87
C SER A 246 2.66 -13.53 4.65
N TYR A 247 2.14 -12.61 3.84
CA TYR A 247 0.75 -12.55 3.39
C TYR A 247 0.68 -12.22 1.90
N THR A 248 -0.33 -12.74 1.19
CA THR A 248 -0.48 -12.52 -0.25
C THR A 248 -1.77 -11.76 -0.52
N TYR A 249 -1.63 -10.52 -1.01
CA TYR A 249 -2.74 -9.75 -1.55
C TYR A 249 -3.02 -10.16 -3.00
N TYR A 250 -4.28 -10.04 -3.43
CA TYR A 250 -4.72 -10.32 -4.80
C TYR A 250 -5.36 -9.07 -5.46
N PRO A 251 -4.59 -8.00 -5.72
CA PRO A 251 -5.08 -6.86 -6.49
C PRO A 251 -5.38 -7.26 -7.96
N PRO A 252 -6.26 -6.52 -8.66
CA PRO A 252 -6.54 -6.75 -10.08
C PRO A 252 -5.27 -6.54 -10.93
N GLY A 253 -5.26 -7.13 -12.13
CA GLY A 253 -4.16 -6.95 -13.10
C GLY A 253 -3.98 -5.50 -13.56
N ASN A 254 -5.02 -4.68 -13.46
CA ASN A 254 -4.91 -3.22 -13.54
C ASN A 254 -5.08 -2.63 -12.13
N TYR A 255 -3.98 -2.23 -11.52
CA TYR A 255 -3.91 -1.62 -10.18
C TYR A 255 -2.81 -0.54 -10.17
N PRO A 256 -3.13 0.69 -10.63
CA PRO A 256 -2.20 1.80 -10.62
C PRO A 256 -1.97 2.38 -9.22
N SER A 257 -0.79 2.97 -9.04
CA SER A 257 -0.37 3.64 -7.79
C SER A 257 -0.42 2.72 -6.56
N GLY A 258 -0.08 1.44 -6.73
CA GLY A 258 -0.07 0.43 -5.68
C GLY A 258 1.02 0.68 -4.64
N ARG A 259 0.65 0.58 -3.36
CA ARG A 259 1.53 0.85 -2.20
C ARG A 259 1.36 -0.22 -1.13
N VAL A 260 2.42 -0.97 -0.84
CA VAL A 260 2.49 -1.76 0.41
C VAL A 260 3.17 -0.89 1.46
N SER A 261 2.37 -0.38 2.40
CA SER A 261 2.87 0.41 3.54
C SER A 261 3.03 -0.49 4.77
N ALA A 262 4.13 -0.30 5.51
CA ALA A 262 4.47 -1.04 6.71
C ALA A 262 4.53 -0.15 7.96
N TYR A 263 4.04 -0.67 9.08
CA TYR A 263 3.95 0.04 10.35
C TYR A 263 4.35 -0.91 11.50
N ARG A 264 5.33 -0.54 12.33
CA ARG A 264 5.67 -1.29 13.55
C ARG A 264 4.59 -1.13 14.63
N THR A 265 3.99 0.06 14.72
CA THR A 265 2.77 0.33 15.51
C THR A 265 1.69 0.86 14.59
N LEU A 266 0.44 0.36 14.73
CA LEU A 266 -0.70 0.83 13.93
C LEU A 266 -0.80 2.37 13.93
N PRO A 267 -1.12 3.00 12.78
CA PRO A 267 -1.14 4.45 12.68
C PRO A 267 -2.24 5.07 13.54
N SER A 268 -1.97 6.28 14.02
CA SER A 268 -2.88 7.08 14.85
C SER A 268 -2.97 8.50 14.29
N PRO A 269 -3.93 9.34 14.74
CA PRO A 269 -3.97 10.75 14.37
C PRO A 269 -2.69 11.55 14.74
N SER A 270 -1.88 11.06 15.69
CA SER A 270 -0.60 11.65 16.09
C SER A 270 0.63 10.99 15.47
N SER A 271 0.47 9.85 14.80
CA SER A 271 1.51 9.16 14.02
C SER A 271 0.86 8.44 12.81
N PRO A 272 0.35 9.19 11.81
CA PRO A 272 -0.42 8.60 10.70
C PRO A 272 0.47 8.01 9.60
N ARG A 273 1.72 8.49 9.48
CA ARG A 273 2.69 8.08 8.46
C ARG A 273 3.22 6.67 8.71
N GLU A 274 3.44 5.94 7.63
CA GLU A 274 4.13 4.66 7.59
C GLU A 274 5.54 4.71 8.17
N LEU A 275 6.07 3.56 8.57
CA LEU A 275 7.49 3.38 8.85
C LEU A 275 8.28 3.18 7.55
N GLU A 276 7.65 2.58 6.54
CA GLU A 276 8.20 2.44 5.19
C GLU A 276 7.10 2.11 4.16
N LYS A 277 7.32 2.40 2.86
CA LYS A 277 6.44 1.93 1.77
C LYS A 277 7.17 1.42 0.52
N ALA A 278 6.64 0.35 -0.08
CA ALA A 278 7.03 -0.13 -1.41
C ALA A 278 5.99 0.32 -2.47
N GLU A 279 6.45 0.87 -3.60
CA GLU A 279 5.58 1.42 -4.67
C GLU A 279 5.67 0.60 -5.96
N PHE A 280 4.52 0.40 -6.61
CA PHE A 280 4.41 -0.34 -7.87
C PHE A 280 3.16 0.07 -8.67
N THR A 281 3.03 -0.45 -9.88
CA THR A 281 1.82 -0.39 -10.70
C THR A 281 1.66 -1.68 -11.48
N LEU A 282 0.46 -2.24 -11.43
CA LEU A 282 0.03 -3.38 -12.23
C LEU A 282 -0.80 -2.84 -13.39
N GLY A 283 -0.53 -3.28 -14.62
CA GLY A 283 -1.38 -2.95 -15.76
C GLY A 283 -1.01 -3.74 -17.02
N PRO A 284 -1.99 -4.07 -17.89
CA PRO A 284 -1.68 -4.54 -19.23
C PRO A 284 -1.07 -3.42 -20.08
N ASP A 285 -0.19 -3.78 -21.00
CA ASP A 285 0.28 -2.88 -22.07
C ASP A 285 -0.79 -2.69 -23.17
N GLY A 286 -0.46 -1.91 -24.21
CA GLY A 286 -1.34 -1.69 -25.37
C GLY A 286 -1.65 -2.95 -26.20
N ASN A 287 -0.98 -4.07 -25.94
CA ASN A 287 -1.20 -5.38 -26.57
C ASN A 287 -1.94 -6.35 -25.65
N GLY A 288 -2.30 -5.94 -24.42
CA GLY A 288 -2.94 -6.78 -23.40
C GLY A 288 -1.96 -7.61 -22.56
N VAL A 289 -0.65 -7.41 -22.69
CA VAL A 289 0.37 -8.12 -21.92
C VAL A 289 0.45 -7.53 -20.52
N GLN A 290 0.11 -8.32 -19.50
CA GLN A 290 0.23 -7.92 -18.10
C GLN A 290 1.67 -7.52 -17.76
N ASN A 291 1.87 -6.30 -17.26
CA ASN A 291 3.15 -5.79 -16.80
C ASN A 291 3.11 -5.44 -15.32
N ILE A 292 4.30 -5.36 -14.71
CA ILE A 292 4.53 -4.89 -13.34
C ILE A 292 5.65 -3.85 -13.40
N TYR A 293 5.34 -2.62 -13.03
CA TYR A 293 6.28 -1.48 -12.92
C TYR A 293 6.55 -1.24 -11.44
N TYR A 294 7.80 -1.10 -11.01
CA TYR A 294 8.14 -1.06 -9.58
C TYR A 294 9.51 -0.44 -9.30
N ASN A 295 9.65 0.09 -8.10
CA ASN A 295 10.89 0.63 -7.55
C ASN A 295 10.86 0.55 -6.02
N LEU A 296 12.03 0.67 -5.38
CA LEU A 296 12.06 1.14 -3.99
C LEU A 296 11.95 2.66 -4.00
N THR A 297 11.13 3.21 -3.11
CA THR A 297 10.99 4.64 -2.90
C THR A 297 11.56 4.99 -1.53
N TYR A 298 12.37 6.03 -1.49
CA TYR A 298 12.86 6.69 -0.28
C TYR A 298 12.75 8.22 -0.44
N VAL A 299 11.83 8.67 -1.30
CA VAL A 299 11.62 10.08 -1.69
C VAL A 299 11.07 10.92 -0.53
N ASP A 300 10.41 10.28 0.44
CA ASP A 300 9.85 10.92 1.65
C ASP A 300 10.69 10.67 2.91
N HIS A 301 11.19 9.44 3.10
CA HIS A 301 12.04 9.03 4.22
C HIS A 301 12.73 7.69 3.93
N VAL A 302 13.67 7.29 4.79
CA VAL A 302 14.14 5.91 4.96
C VAL A 302 13.81 5.45 6.38
N GLY A 303 13.07 4.36 6.52
CA GLY A 303 12.82 3.68 7.78
C GLY A 303 13.16 2.19 7.80
N LEU A 304 13.00 1.47 6.69
CA LEU A 304 13.36 0.05 6.59
C LEU A 304 14.18 -0.27 5.32
N PRO A 305 15.14 -1.22 5.39
CA PRO A 305 15.69 -1.80 4.17
C PRO A 305 14.60 -2.65 3.51
N MET A 306 14.45 -2.53 2.20
CA MET A 306 13.43 -3.25 1.43
C MET A 306 14.05 -4.03 0.27
N GLN A 307 13.27 -4.95 -0.27
CA GLN A 307 13.49 -5.61 -1.56
C GLN A 307 12.16 -5.75 -2.30
N ILE A 308 12.16 -5.51 -3.61
CA ILE A 308 11.11 -5.95 -4.54
C ILE A 308 11.73 -6.90 -5.56
N SER A 309 11.11 -8.07 -5.73
CA SER A 309 11.41 -9.01 -6.82
C SER A 309 10.12 -9.49 -7.48
N THR A 310 10.17 -9.75 -8.78
CA THR A 310 8.98 -10.07 -9.59
C THR A 310 9.17 -11.36 -10.37
N VAL A 311 8.06 -12.02 -10.69
CA VAL A 311 8.01 -13.18 -11.60
C VAL A 311 7.27 -12.74 -12.84
N GLY A 312 7.84 -12.99 -14.02
CA GLY A 312 7.23 -12.67 -15.31
C GLY A 312 8.00 -13.31 -16.45
N ASN A 313 8.01 -12.69 -17.62
CA ASN A 313 8.69 -13.21 -18.81
C ASN A 313 10.05 -12.53 -19.03
N ASN A 314 10.11 -11.19 -19.02
CA ASN A 314 11.32 -10.42 -19.34
C ASN A 314 11.46 -9.15 -18.49
N GLY A 315 12.68 -8.72 -18.15
CA GLY A 315 12.95 -7.45 -17.46
C GLY A 315 12.74 -7.46 -15.93
N CYS A 316 12.40 -8.61 -15.35
CA CYS A 316 12.05 -8.82 -13.94
C CYS A 316 13.29 -8.79 -13.01
N ASN A 317 13.93 -7.62 -12.93
CA ASN A 317 15.10 -7.35 -12.10
C ASN A 317 14.75 -7.20 -10.61
N MET A 318 15.73 -7.31 -9.72
CA MET A 318 15.52 -7.09 -8.28
C MET A 318 15.91 -5.66 -7.88
N ALA A 319 15.00 -4.94 -7.24
CA ALA A 319 15.31 -3.69 -6.54
C ALA A 319 15.54 -4.01 -5.05
N GLN A 320 16.63 -3.54 -4.45
CA GLN A 320 16.94 -3.84 -3.04
C GLN A 320 17.78 -2.73 -2.37
N CYS A 321 17.47 -2.40 -1.12
CA CYS A 321 18.44 -1.83 -0.20
C CYS A 321 19.11 -3.00 0.56
N ASN A 322 20.30 -3.41 0.14
CA ASN A 322 20.99 -4.56 0.72
C ASN A 322 21.71 -4.21 2.04
N LYS A 323 20.91 -3.91 3.07
CA LYS A 323 21.34 -3.67 4.46
C LYS A 323 20.50 -4.54 5.40
N SER A 324 21.10 -5.00 6.49
CA SER A 324 20.33 -5.48 7.65
C SER A 324 19.57 -4.31 8.30
N TYR A 325 18.48 -4.60 9.01
CA TYR A 325 17.79 -3.61 9.82
C TYR A 325 18.74 -2.92 10.81
N SER A 326 19.63 -3.70 11.44
CA SER A 326 20.62 -3.19 12.39
C SER A 326 21.61 -2.20 11.76
N ALA A 327 22.13 -2.50 10.56
CA ALA A 327 23.06 -1.63 9.85
C ALA A 327 22.40 -0.34 9.38
N LEU A 328 21.17 -0.42 8.83
CA LEU A 328 20.44 0.77 8.40
C LEU A 328 20.00 1.64 9.58
N SER A 329 19.52 1.03 10.68
CA SER A 329 19.15 1.75 11.90
C SER A 329 20.35 2.49 12.51
N THR A 330 21.54 1.87 12.50
CA THR A 330 22.80 2.52 12.91
C THR A 330 23.20 3.65 11.97
N ALA A 331 23.03 3.49 10.65
CA ALA A 331 23.28 4.55 9.67
C ALA A 331 22.32 5.75 9.86
N ILE A 332 21.02 5.50 10.10
CA ILE A 332 20.03 6.54 10.43
C ILE A 332 20.43 7.26 11.73
N ALA A 333 20.76 6.50 12.78
CA ALA A 333 21.11 7.04 14.09
C ALA A 333 22.35 7.96 14.04
N ASN A 334 23.41 7.53 13.33
CA ASN A 334 24.72 8.18 13.36
C ASN A 334 24.99 9.15 12.20
N ALA A 335 24.35 8.94 11.05
CA ALA A 335 24.75 9.58 9.78
C ALA A 335 23.59 10.12 8.93
N CYS A 336 22.33 10.08 9.40
CA CYS A 336 21.22 10.74 8.72
C CYS A 336 21.53 12.25 8.48
N PRO A 337 21.54 12.73 7.23
CA PRO A 337 21.94 14.10 6.91
C PRO A 337 21.09 15.16 7.61
N ASP A 338 21.72 16.28 7.94
CA ASP A 338 21.16 17.37 8.76
C ASP A 338 20.60 16.91 10.14
N GLY A 339 20.88 15.67 10.54
CA GLY A 339 20.33 15.03 11.72
C GLY A 339 18.80 14.88 11.68
N LEU A 340 18.18 14.83 10.49
CA LEU A 340 16.71 14.80 10.26
C LEU A 340 16.08 13.45 10.65
N ARG A 341 16.32 13.05 11.90
CA ARG A 341 15.83 11.82 12.52
C ARG A 341 14.51 12.12 13.23
N TYR A 342 13.44 11.46 12.79
CA TYR A 342 12.09 11.60 13.36
C TYR A 342 11.48 10.22 13.61
N THR A 343 10.31 10.16 14.26
CA THR A 343 9.60 8.91 14.53
C THR A 343 8.38 8.80 13.61
N MET A 344 8.28 7.74 12.82
CA MET A 344 7.13 7.43 11.97
C MET A 344 6.80 5.93 12.04
N GLY A 345 5.53 5.56 11.94
CA GLY A 345 5.05 4.17 12.03
C GLY A 345 5.57 3.32 13.21
N GLY A 346 6.03 3.94 14.31
CA GLY A 346 6.61 3.24 15.47
C GLY A 346 8.12 2.96 15.42
N GLY A 347 8.86 3.57 14.48
CA GLY A 347 10.33 3.47 14.38
C GLY A 347 11.01 4.81 14.05
N THR A 348 12.32 4.86 14.21
CA THR A 348 13.13 6.04 13.86
C THR A 348 13.47 6.02 12.37
N ILE A 349 13.10 7.09 11.66
CA ILE A 349 13.37 7.27 10.23
C ILE A 349 14.40 8.37 9.99
N CYS A 350 15.05 8.37 8.82
CA CYS A 350 15.73 9.55 8.29
C CYS A 350 14.80 10.24 7.29
N LEU A 351 14.39 11.47 7.56
CA LEU A 351 13.40 12.21 6.77
C LEU A 351 14.06 12.84 5.54
N ALA A 352 13.44 12.71 4.37
CA ALA A 352 13.91 13.37 3.17
C ALA A 352 13.73 14.90 3.29
N PRO A 353 14.67 15.70 2.75
CA PRO A 353 14.56 17.15 2.78
C PRO A 353 13.37 17.67 1.95
N ARG A 354 12.81 16.83 1.05
CA ARG A 354 11.51 17.02 0.40
C ARG A 354 10.42 17.26 1.45
N SER A 355 10.11 16.23 2.24
CA SER A 355 9.07 16.25 3.26
C SER A 355 9.39 17.29 4.34
N PHE A 356 10.66 17.38 4.78
CA PHE A 356 11.08 18.42 5.73
C PHE A 356 10.75 19.84 5.25
N CYS A 357 11.02 20.17 3.97
CA CYS A 357 10.88 21.52 3.45
C CYS A 357 9.50 21.86 2.88
N ILE A 358 8.70 20.89 2.44
CA ILE A 358 7.33 21.13 1.95
C ILE A 358 6.27 20.92 3.04
N ASP A 359 6.43 19.93 3.92
CA ASP A 359 5.41 19.65 4.93
C ASP A 359 5.43 20.75 6.02
N GLY A 360 4.24 21.26 6.35
CA GLY A 360 4.08 22.26 7.42
C GLY A 360 4.41 21.74 8.82
N GLU A 361 4.45 20.41 8.99
CA GLU A 361 4.77 19.71 10.25
C GLU A 361 6.12 20.15 10.84
N TYR A 362 7.09 20.51 9.99
CA TYR A 362 8.46 20.89 10.39
C TYR A 362 8.75 22.37 10.16
N ALA A 363 7.71 23.23 10.09
CA ALA A 363 7.86 24.66 9.83
C ALA A 363 8.66 25.42 10.91
N SER A 364 8.65 24.92 12.14
CA SER A 364 9.31 25.51 13.31
C SER A 364 10.73 24.99 13.59
N ASP A 365 11.23 24.01 12.82
CA ASP A 365 12.55 23.43 13.08
C ASP A 365 13.67 24.43 12.74
N PRO A 366 14.62 24.72 13.65
CA PRO A 366 15.66 25.74 13.42
C PRO A 366 16.60 25.41 12.25
N ARG A 367 16.68 24.15 11.81
CA ARG A 367 17.48 23.73 10.65
C ARG A 367 16.80 24.07 9.31
N ARG A 368 15.51 24.39 9.31
CA ARG A 368 14.74 24.68 8.09
C ARG A 368 15.41 25.73 7.22
N ALA A 369 15.98 26.78 7.82
CA ALA A 369 16.67 27.84 7.10
C ALA A 369 17.92 27.37 6.32
N SER A 370 18.73 26.45 6.86
CA SER A 370 19.95 25.97 6.20
C SER A 370 19.66 24.84 5.20
N VAL A 371 18.75 23.91 5.54
CA VAL A 371 18.38 22.80 4.65
C VAL A 371 17.59 23.30 3.43
N CYS A 372 16.58 24.16 3.66
CA CYS A 372 15.60 24.55 2.66
C CYS A 372 15.98 25.79 1.83
N ASN A 373 17.26 26.22 1.89
CA ASN A 373 17.84 27.20 0.96
C ASN A 373 19.20 26.71 0.37
N ARG A 374 19.61 25.47 0.65
CA ARG A 374 20.93 24.90 0.29
C ARG A 374 21.28 24.96 -1.19
N LEU A 375 20.29 24.81 -2.06
CA LEU A 375 20.47 24.68 -3.51
C LEU A 375 20.21 26.00 -4.26
N ASP A 376 19.79 27.06 -3.57
CA ASP A 376 19.41 28.35 -4.16
C ASP A 376 20.50 28.97 -5.04
N SER A 377 21.77 28.79 -4.67
CA SER A 377 22.92 29.25 -5.47
C SER A 377 23.08 28.44 -6.77
N GLU A 378 22.83 27.13 -6.75
CA GLU A 378 22.86 26.29 -7.95
C GLU A 378 21.62 26.47 -8.82
N ILE A 379 20.46 26.80 -8.23
CA ILE A 379 19.25 27.22 -8.97
C ILE A 379 19.53 28.52 -9.74
N ALA A 380 20.09 29.54 -9.07
CA ALA A 380 20.47 30.79 -9.70
C ALA A 380 21.58 30.60 -10.76
N ARG A 381 22.54 29.71 -10.51
CA ARG A 381 23.62 29.36 -11.45
C ARG A 381 23.13 28.58 -12.67
N CYS A 382 22.15 27.70 -12.49
CA CYS A 382 21.49 26.98 -13.57
C CYS A 382 20.81 27.98 -14.52
N ALA A 383 20.07 28.93 -13.97
CA ALA A 383 19.39 29.98 -14.74
C ALA A 383 20.36 30.92 -15.47
N SER A 384 21.47 31.32 -14.84
CA SER A 384 22.45 32.20 -15.49
C SER A 384 23.35 31.49 -16.50
N LYS A 385 23.61 30.20 -16.35
CA LYS A 385 24.42 29.40 -17.29
C LYS A 385 23.63 28.89 -18.50
N TYR A 386 22.33 28.60 -18.33
CA TYR A 386 21.48 28.04 -19.38
C TYR A 386 20.18 28.86 -19.59
N PRO A 387 20.29 30.16 -19.91
CA PRO A 387 19.13 31.03 -20.12
C PRO A 387 18.22 30.46 -21.21
N GLY A 388 16.90 30.46 -20.96
CA GLY A 388 15.92 29.87 -21.86
C GLY A 388 15.74 28.36 -21.71
N GLN A 389 16.69 27.63 -21.12
CA GLN A 389 16.55 26.19 -20.83
C GLN A 389 16.30 25.91 -19.35
N CYS A 390 17.01 26.60 -18.45
CA CYS A 390 16.82 26.51 -17.01
C CYS A 390 16.11 27.76 -16.51
N ASN A 391 14.78 27.71 -16.36
CA ASN A 391 13.95 28.88 -16.09
C ASN A 391 13.13 28.74 -14.78
N PRO A 392 13.77 28.55 -13.60
CA PRO A 392 13.07 28.32 -12.33
C PRO A 392 12.25 29.51 -11.84
N GLY A 393 12.45 30.72 -12.38
CA GLY A 393 11.72 31.91 -11.98
C GLY A 393 11.93 32.26 -10.51
N SER A 394 10.88 32.12 -9.70
CA SER A 394 10.91 32.34 -8.24
C SER A 394 11.15 31.06 -7.43
N GLU A 395 11.25 29.89 -8.06
CA GLU A 395 11.35 28.58 -7.38
C GLU A 395 12.69 28.39 -6.67
N LYS A 396 12.63 27.62 -5.58
CA LYS A 396 13.67 27.54 -4.55
C LYS A 396 14.05 26.09 -4.26
N THR A 397 15.02 25.92 -3.36
CA THR A 397 15.47 24.62 -2.86
C THR A 397 14.34 23.61 -2.54
N PRO A 398 13.18 23.98 -1.93
CA PRO A 398 12.08 23.04 -1.69
C PRO A 398 11.45 22.47 -2.97
N GLN A 399 11.30 23.28 -4.02
CA GLN A 399 10.80 22.82 -5.33
C GLN A 399 11.79 21.86 -6.00
N VAL A 400 13.10 22.06 -5.81
CA VAL A 400 14.11 21.10 -6.28
C VAL A 400 14.06 19.80 -5.49
N TYR A 401 14.03 19.82 -4.14
CA TYR A 401 13.96 18.57 -3.36
C TYR A 401 12.71 17.72 -3.69
N ALA A 402 11.63 18.37 -4.12
CA ALA A 402 10.37 17.70 -4.46
C ALA A 402 10.13 17.48 -5.95
N CYS A 403 10.99 18.01 -6.82
CA CYS A 403 10.74 18.23 -8.25
C CYS A 403 9.33 18.76 -8.55
N SER A 404 8.96 19.87 -7.93
CA SER A 404 7.60 20.43 -7.93
C SER A 404 7.55 21.89 -8.41
N GLY A 405 6.41 22.57 -8.27
CA GLY A 405 6.21 23.93 -8.77
C GLY A 405 5.73 23.96 -10.22
N ASN A 406 6.04 25.05 -10.93
CA ASN A 406 5.77 25.23 -12.35
C ASN A 406 6.94 24.75 -13.22
N PHE A 407 8.19 24.90 -12.78
CA PHE A 407 9.38 24.58 -13.58
C PHE A 407 9.95 23.21 -13.25
N PHE A 408 10.26 22.90 -11.98
CA PHE A 408 10.92 21.62 -11.66
C PHE A 408 10.02 20.39 -11.82
N SER A 409 8.69 20.55 -11.79
CA SER A 409 7.69 19.53 -12.16
C SER A 409 7.64 19.19 -13.65
N GLN A 410 8.14 20.08 -14.50
CA GLN A 410 8.23 19.90 -15.96
C GLN A 410 9.68 19.65 -16.41
N SER A 411 10.61 19.42 -15.46
CA SER A 411 12.04 19.30 -15.78
C SER A 411 12.79 18.31 -14.89
N ALA A 412 12.60 17.02 -15.19
CA ALA A 412 13.41 15.95 -14.65
C ALA A 412 14.93 16.19 -14.82
N LYS A 413 15.32 16.77 -15.96
CA LYS A 413 16.69 17.23 -16.24
C LYS A 413 17.22 18.20 -15.18
N TRP A 414 16.60 19.36 -15.03
CA TRP A 414 17.17 20.40 -14.18
C TRP A 414 16.93 20.14 -12.68
N CYS A 415 15.86 19.42 -12.32
CA CYS A 415 15.69 18.94 -10.95
C CYS A 415 16.84 18.01 -10.54
N SER A 416 17.13 17.00 -11.36
CA SER A 416 18.16 15.99 -11.07
C SER A 416 19.57 16.57 -11.15
N ALA A 417 19.83 17.44 -12.12
CA ALA A 417 21.11 18.12 -12.26
C ALA A 417 21.44 18.98 -11.04
N ILE A 418 20.49 19.75 -10.49
CA ILE A 418 20.72 20.54 -9.28
C ILE A 418 20.81 19.61 -8.04
N THR A 419 19.92 18.62 -7.94
CA THR A 419 19.89 17.67 -6.82
C THR A 419 21.21 16.91 -6.67
N ARG A 420 21.89 16.57 -7.78
CA ARG A 420 23.17 15.86 -7.81
C ARG A 420 24.40 16.77 -7.88
N GLY A 421 24.25 18.10 -7.92
CA GLY A 421 25.34 19.06 -8.14
C GLY A 421 25.95 19.00 -9.55
N MET A 422 25.22 18.42 -10.51
CA MET A 422 25.61 18.11 -11.89
C MET A 422 25.17 19.16 -12.93
N VAL A 423 24.79 20.37 -12.52
CA VAL A 423 24.39 21.47 -13.43
C VAL A 423 25.41 21.73 -14.55
N ASP A 424 26.69 21.42 -14.35
CA ASP A 424 27.71 21.58 -15.39
C ASP A 424 27.71 20.51 -16.49
N ASN A 425 27.14 19.34 -16.22
CA ASN A 425 26.94 18.24 -17.17
C ASN A 425 25.63 17.50 -16.82
N PRO A 426 24.45 18.12 -17.08
CA PRO A 426 23.16 17.68 -16.52
C PRO A 426 22.69 16.33 -17.05
N ASP A 427 23.20 15.91 -18.22
CA ASP A 427 22.80 14.69 -18.92
C ASP A 427 23.82 13.55 -18.71
N SER A 428 24.80 13.74 -17.82
CA SER A 428 25.87 12.77 -17.56
C SER A 428 25.32 11.46 -17.00
N THR A 429 25.70 10.35 -17.62
CA THR A 429 25.50 8.99 -17.07
C THR A 429 26.65 8.53 -16.17
N ASN A 430 27.69 9.37 -15.99
CA ASN A 430 28.84 9.03 -15.14
C ASN A 430 28.52 9.26 -13.65
N VAL A 431 27.93 8.23 -13.03
CA VAL A 431 27.51 8.22 -11.61
C VAL A 431 28.64 8.61 -10.65
N ALA A 432 29.91 8.32 -10.95
CA ALA A 432 31.05 8.69 -10.10
C ALA A 432 31.32 10.22 -10.01
N GLN A 433 30.66 11.02 -10.85
CA GLN A 433 30.65 12.49 -10.75
C GLN A 433 29.52 13.02 -9.86
N TYR A 434 28.46 12.25 -9.65
CA TYR A 434 27.29 12.68 -8.89
C TYR A 434 27.70 13.00 -7.46
N TYR A 435 27.22 14.14 -6.94
CA TYR A 435 27.56 14.64 -5.60
C TYR A 435 29.06 14.93 -5.37
N ASN A 436 29.88 14.88 -6.42
CA ASN A 436 31.36 14.91 -6.38
C ASN A 436 31.95 16.05 -7.26
N THR A 437 31.18 17.10 -7.50
CA THR A 437 31.54 18.26 -8.35
C THR A 437 32.05 19.48 -7.57
N GLY A 438 32.07 19.41 -6.24
CA GLY A 438 32.31 20.55 -5.35
C GLY A 438 31.17 21.58 -5.32
N LYS A 439 30.03 21.30 -5.95
CA LYS A 439 28.81 22.12 -5.90
C LYS A 439 27.91 21.72 -4.72
N PRO A 440 26.99 22.59 -4.26
CA PRO A 440 25.86 22.18 -3.43
C PRO A 440 25.05 21.06 -4.09
N TYR A 441 24.55 20.12 -3.27
CA TYR A 441 23.73 18.99 -3.69
C TYR A 441 22.82 18.52 -2.55
N ASN A 442 21.86 17.64 -2.86
CA ASN A 442 20.99 17.00 -1.88
C ASN A 442 21.76 15.92 -1.10
N GLN A 443 22.18 16.27 0.13
CA GLN A 443 22.97 15.39 0.99
C GLN A 443 22.24 14.09 1.37
N TYR A 444 20.92 14.15 1.49
CA TYR A 444 20.08 12.97 1.74
C TYR A 444 20.09 12.01 0.55
N ALA A 445 19.88 12.52 -0.67
CA ALA A 445 19.90 11.68 -1.88
C ALA A 445 21.22 10.91 -2.01
N ARG A 446 22.36 11.61 -1.86
CA ARG A 446 23.68 10.98 -1.79
C ARG A 446 23.75 9.91 -0.70
N TRP A 447 23.35 10.23 0.54
CA TRP A 447 23.43 9.29 1.66
C TRP A 447 22.56 8.04 1.44
N VAL A 448 21.39 8.17 0.82
CA VAL A 448 20.53 7.04 0.45
C VAL A 448 21.24 6.14 -0.55
N HIS A 449 21.89 6.67 -1.60
CA HIS A 449 22.70 5.84 -2.51
C HIS A 449 23.91 5.20 -1.80
N ASP A 450 24.61 5.94 -0.91
CA ASP A 450 25.72 5.43 -0.10
C ASP A 450 25.25 4.30 0.87
N GLN A 451 23.96 4.18 1.18
CA GLN A 451 23.39 3.05 1.94
C GLN A 451 22.77 1.94 1.07
N CYS A 452 21.98 2.29 0.06
CA CYS A 452 21.08 1.36 -0.63
C CYS A 452 21.41 1.16 -2.12
N GLY A 453 22.32 1.94 -2.71
CA GLY A 453 22.64 1.89 -4.13
C GLY A 453 21.57 2.54 -5.01
N ALA A 454 21.15 1.84 -6.07
CA ALA A 454 20.17 2.33 -7.02
C ALA A 454 18.72 2.14 -6.49
N VAL A 455 18.15 3.23 -5.97
CA VAL A 455 16.80 3.36 -5.40
C VAL A 455 16.35 4.83 -5.57
N TYR A 456 15.05 5.12 -5.64
CA TYR A 456 14.55 6.49 -5.74
C TYR A 456 14.77 7.26 -4.42
N SER A 457 15.74 8.17 -4.39
CA SER A 457 16.04 9.02 -3.23
C SER A 457 15.49 10.46 -3.34
N PHE A 458 15.05 10.85 -4.54
CA PHE A 458 14.29 12.07 -4.85
C PHE A 458 13.42 11.85 -6.10
N ALA A 459 12.42 12.69 -6.36
CA ALA A 459 11.33 12.39 -7.29
C ALA A 459 11.70 12.10 -8.77
N TYR A 460 12.89 12.48 -9.25
CA TYR A 460 13.37 12.19 -10.60
C TYR A 460 14.75 11.49 -10.63
N ASP A 461 15.02 10.61 -9.66
CA ASP A 461 16.26 9.81 -9.61
C ASP A 461 16.46 8.91 -10.86
N ASP A 462 15.42 8.72 -11.66
CA ASP A 462 15.46 8.04 -12.95
C ASP A 462 16.09 8.88 -14.06
N TYR A 463 16.24 10.21 -13.93
CA TYR A 463 16.85 11.02 -14.98
C TYR A 463 18.38 11.10 -14.86
N PRO A 464 19.17 10.93 -15.93
CA PRO A 464 18.79 10.31 -17.20
C PRO A 464 18.70 8.79 -17.04
N MET A 465 17.73 8.13 -17.70
CA MET A 465 17.42 6.70 -17.47
C MET A 465 18.62 5.77 -17.65
N ALA A 466 19.53 6.11 -18.57
CA ALA A 466 20.77 5.38 -18.81
C ALA A 466 21.79 5.41 -17.63
N ALA A 467 21.58 6.24 -16.60
CA ALA A 467 22.36 6.23 -15.36
C ALA A 467 21.83 5.22 -14.31
N ASN A 468 20.60 4.70 -14.49
CA ASN A 468 19.98 3.65 -13.66
C ASN A 468 20.11 3.87 -12.13
N GLN A 469 19.83 5.08 -11.63
CA GLN A 469 19.94 5.38 -10.19
C GLN A 469 18.64 5.18 -9.40
N ALA A 470 17.47 5.28 -10.03
CA ALA A 470 16.17 5.05 -9.37
C ALA A 470 15.89 3.60 -8.92
N GLY A 471 16.59 2.60 -9.49
CA GLY A 471 16.22 1.19 -9.29
C GLY A 471 14.80 0.86 -9.78
N PHE A 472 14.31 1.60 -10.78
CA PHE A 472 13.01 1.41 -11.42
C PHE A 472 13.09 0.33 -12.51
N TYR A 473 12.16 -0.62 -12.48
CA TYR A 473 12.16 -1.77 -13.41
C TYR A 473 10.74 -2.10 -13.90
N THR A 474 10.70 -2.72 -15.09
CA THR A 474 9.48 -3.24 -15.73
C THR A 474 9.61 -4.74 -15.97
N CYS A 475 8.82 -5.53 -15.24
CA CYS A 475 8.67 -6.96 -15.47
C CYS A 475 7.52 -7.19 -16.44
N ASN A 476 7.86 -7.57 -17.67
CA ASN A 476 6.93 -7.79 -18.77
C ASN A 476 6.37 -9.21 -18.72
N GLY A 477 5.08 -9.38 -19.00
CA GLY A 477 4.39 -10.66 -18.77
C GLY A 477 4.40 -11.05 -17.29
N GLY A 478 4.19 -10.06 -16.42
CA GLY A 478 4.25 -10.17 -14.97
C GLY A 478 3.14 -11.06 -14.40
N ARG A 479 3.53 -11.94 -13.49
CA ARG A 479 2.73 -13.01 -12.90
C ARG A 479 2.66 -12.95 -11.38
N GLN A 480 3.62 -12.30 -10.72
CA GLN A 480 3.68 -12.09 -9.27
C GLN A 480 4.66 -10.96 -8.92
N LEU A 481 4.36 -10.18 -7.88
CA LEU A 481 5.29 -9.26 -7.23
C LEU A 481 5.52 -9.69 -5.78
N ASN A 482 6.74 -9.51 -5.28
CA ASN A 482 7.13 -9.83 -3.91
C ASN A 482 7.76 -8.59 -3.27
N VAL A 483 7.20 -8.11 -2.17
CA VAL A 483 7.80 -7.11 -1.28
C VAL A 483 8.41 -7.83 -0.08
N THR A 484 9.66 -7.56 0.26
CA THR A 484 10.27 -8.04 1.51
C THR A 484 10.81 -6.87 2.31
N PHE A 485 10.30 -6.71 3.53
CA PHE A 485 10.85 -5.78 4.51
C PHE A 485 11.98 -6.44 5.30
N CYS A 486 13.07 -5.71 5.49
CA CYS A 486 14.36 -6.15 6.05
C CYS A 486 14.93 -7.42 5.37
N PRO A 487 15.20 -7.40 4.05
CA PRO A 487 15.55 -8.60 3.27
C PRO A 487 16.74 -9.42 3.80
N ALA A 488 17.67 -8.76 4.50
CA ALA A 488 18.87 -9.32 5.12
C ALA A 488 18.79 -9.50 6.66
N GLY A 489 17.62 -9.29 7.28
CA GLY A 489 17.40 -9.32 8.74
C GLY A 489 17.40 -7.94 9.38
#